data_AF-A0A350APQ4-F1
#
_entry.id   AF-A0A350APQ4-F1
#
_cell.length_a   1.000
_cell.length_b   1.000
_cell.length_c   1.000
_cell.angle_alpha   90.00
_cell.angle_beta   90.00
_cell.angle_gamma   90.00
#
_symmetry.space_group_name_H-M   'P 1'
#
loop_
_entity.id
_entity.type
_entity.pdbx_description
1 polymer ?
#
loop_
_entity_poly.entity_id
_entity_poly.type
_entity_poly.pdbx_seq_one_letter_code
_entity_poly.pdbx_strand_id
1 'polypeptide(L)'
;WALEGYGAAYTLQEMLTIKSDDVLGRSKAYESIIKGEPIKSPNIPASFHVLVNELKGLCLDVELVGSLVSEEEDEDEPKTAVDIDQI
;
A
#
# COMPACT_ATOMS: atom_id res chain seq x y z
N TRP A 1 17.48 -11.17 3.68
CA TRP A 1 17.99 -12.53 4.03
C TRP A 1 17.69 -12.98 5.44
N ALA A 2 18.05 -12.24 6.50
CA ALA A 2 17.72 -12.67 7.87
C ALA A 2 16.20 -12.89 8.05
N LEU A 3 15.38 -11.89 7.67
CA LEU A 3 13.92 -12.00 7.73
C LEU A 3 13.35 -13.12 6.83
N GLU A 4 13.95 -13.33 5.66
CA GLU A 4 13.56 -14.41 4.74
C GLU A 4 13.88 -15.79 5.34
N GLY A 5 15.05 -15.97 5.94
CA GLY A 5 15.45 -17.22 6.60
C GLY A 5 14.63 -17.53 7.86
N TYR A 6 14.12 -16.50 8.53
CA TYR A 6 13.17 -16.64 9.64
C TYR A 6 11.73 -16.92 9.17
N GLY A 7 11.43 -16.82 7.86
CA GLY A 7 10.06 -16.93 7.35
C GLY A 7 9.16 -15.75 7.75
N ALA A 8 9.73 -14.60 8.13
CA ALA A 8 9.00 -13.41 8.56
C ALA A 8 8.47 -12.61 7.36
N ALA A 9 7.56 -13.20 6.59
CA ALA A 9 7.06 -12.64 5.34
C ALA A 9 6.42 -11.25 5.52
N TYR A 10 5.56 -11.08 6.53
CA TYR A 10 4.89 -9.81 6.81
C TYR A 10 5.87 -8.71 7.23
N THR A 11 6.82 -9.04 8.11
CA THR A 11 7.84 -8.06 8.53
C THR A 11 8.71 -7.63 7.36
N LEU A 12 9.08 -8.56 6.47
CA LEU A 12 9.81 -8.23 5.25
C LEU A 12 8.99 -7.33 4.33
N GLN A 13 7.71 -7.66 4.12
CA GLN A 13 6.80 -6.87 3.30
C GLN A 13 6.66 -5.45 3.85
N GLU A 14 6.43 -5.28 5.16
CA GLU A 14 6.35 -3.97 5.79
C GLU A 14 7.61 -3.14 5.60
N MET A 15 8.78 -3.77 5.76
CA MET A 15 10.08 -3.11 5.59
C MET A 15 10.29 -2.61 4.17
N LEU A 16 9.78 -3.32 3.15
CA LEU A 16 9.92 -2.95 1.74
C LEU A 16 8.82 -1.99 1.24
N THR A 17 7.68 -1.92 1.92
CA THR A 17 6.49 -1.16 1.50
C THR A 17 6.24 0.05 2.41
N ILE A 18 5.31 -0.05 3.35
CA ILE A 18 4.80 1.05 4.20
C ILE A 18 5.87 1.73 5.06
N LYS A 19 7.00 1.05 5.36
CA LYS A 19 8.10 1.64 6.14
C LYS A 19 9.18 2.30 5.30
N SER A 20 9.20 2.09 3.98
CA SER A 20 10.26 2.58 3.10
C SER A 20 9.73 3.35 1.90
N ASP A 21 8.96 2.69 1.04
CA ASP A 21 8.85 3.06 -0.38
C ASP A 21 7.40 3.28 -0.87
N ASP A 22 6.39 2.84 -0.11
CA ASP A 22 4.99 3.12 -0.41
C ASP A 22 4.57 4.48 0.18
N VAL A 23 4.52 5.52 -0.65
CA VAL A 23 4.20 6.90 -0.23
C VAL A 23 2.75 7.03 0.27
N LEU A 24 1.80 6.36 -0.40
CA LEU A 24 0.39 6.39 -0.04
C LEU A 24 0.14 5.53 1.20
N GLY A 25 0.68 4.31 1.22
CA GLY A 25 0.56 3.37 2.34
C GLY A 25 1.25 3.85 3.61
N ARG A 26 2.38 4.58 3.52
CA ARG A 26 3.05 5.14 4.71
C ARG A 26 2.21 6.18 5.43
N SER A 27 1.54 7.06 4.68
CA SER A 27 0.66 8.09 5.26
C SER A 27 -0.56 7.47 5.94
N LYS A 28 -1.22 6.51 5.26
CA LYS A 28 -2.32 5.72 5.81
C LYS A 28 -1.89 4.93 7.06
N ALA A 29 -0.71 4.30 7.03
CA ALA A 29 -0.17 3.59 8.19
C ALA A 29 0.09 4.53 9.39
N TYR A 30 0.58 5.74 9.14
CA TYR A 30 0.77 6.74 10.20
C TYR A 30 -0.58 7.17 10.83
N GLU A 31 -1.60 7.37 10.00
CA GLU A 31 -2.94 7.68 10.46
C GLU A 31 -3.55 6.53 11.28
N SER A 32 -3.41 5.28 10.82
CA SER A 32 -3.86 4.09 11.55
C SER A 32 -3.15 3.95 12.90
N ILE A 33 -1.85 4.27 12.98
CA ILE A 33 -1.10 4.27 14.24
C ILE A 33 -1.66 5.31 15.22
N ILE A 34 -2.00 6.51 14.74
CA ILE A 34 -2.59 7.56 15.59
C ILE A 34 -4.00 7.17 16.07
N LYS A 35 -4.82 6.60 15.18
CA LYS A 35 -6.19 6.18 15.49
C LYS A 35 -6.27 4.87 16.28
N GLY A 36 -5.18 4.10 16.36
CA GLY A 36 -5.16 2.77 16.96
C GLY A 36 -5.90 1.72 16.12
N GLU A 37 -6.06 1.98 14.81
CA GLU A 37 -6.73 1.12 13.85
C GLU A 37 -5.75 0.10 13.24
N PRO A 38 -6.24 -1.04 12.74
CA PRO A 38 -5.38 -1.99 12.02
C PRO A 38 -4.82 -1.36 10.74
N ILE A 39 -3.53 -1.60 10.48
CA ILE A 39 -2.84 -1.11 9.29
C ILE A 39 -3.40 -1.84 8.06
N LYS A 40 -3.84 -1.08 7.05
CA LYS A 40 -4.35 -1.60 5.76
C LYS A 40 -3.25 -2.32 4.96
N SER A 41 -3.64 -3.16 4.01
CA SER A 41 -2.71 -3.88 3.13
C SER A 41 -1.81 -2.91 2.35
N PRO A 42 -0.50 -3.23 2.23
CA PRO A 42 0.45 -2.41 1.48
C PRO A 42 0.19 -2.43 -0.02
N ASN A 43 0.44 -1.30 -0.69
CA ASN A 43 0.34 -1.21 -2.15
C ASN A 43 1.66 -1.60 -2.84
N ILE A 44 1.66 -1.54 -4.17
CA ILE A 44 2.85 -1.73 -5.00
C ILE A 44 3.88 -0.63 -4.68
N PRO A 45 5.15 -0.98 -4.36
CA PRO A 45 6.22 -0.01 -4.10
C PRO A 45 6.50 0.89 -5.30
N ALA A 46 6.82 2.16 -5.04
CA ALA A 46 7.17 3.13 -6.08
C ALA A 46 8.44 2.73 -6.87
N SER A 47 9.41 2.13 -6.19
CA SER A 47 10.65 1.57 -6.76
C SER A 47 10.38 0.52 -7.84
N PHE A 48 9.30 -0.27 -7.73
CA PHE A 48 8.92 -1.21 -8.78
C PHE A 48 8.45 -0.48 -10.04
N HIS A 49 7.68 0.60 -9.90
CA HIS A 49 7.30 1.43 -11.05
C HIS A 49 8.50 2.10 -11.70
N VAL A 50 9.47 2.57 -10.92
CA VAL A 50 10.73 3.11 -11.43
C VAL A 50 11.49 2.04 -12.22
N LEU A 51 11.62 0.83 -11.67
CA LEU A 51 12.25 -0.30 -12.35
C LEU A 51 11.60 -0.60 -13.72
N VAL A 52 10.26 -0.66 -13.77
CA VAL A 52 9.54 -0.88 -15.04
C VAL A 52 9.83 0.24 -16.05
N ASN A 53 9.88 1.49 -15.60
CA ASN A 53 10.21 2.62 -16.47
C ASN A 53 11.67 2.61 -16.96
N GLU A 54 12.62 2.18 -16.12
CA GLU A 54 14.02 2.03 -16.51
C GLU A 54 14.19 0.93 -17.57
N LEU A 55 13.49 -0.19 -17.43
CA LEU A 55 13.48 -1.26 -18.44
C LEU A 55 12.85 -0.78 -19.77
N LYS A 56 11.76 -0.02 -19.70
CA LYS A 56 11.16 0.61 -20.89
C LYS A 56 12.11 1.57 -21.59
N GLY A 57 12.96 2.28 -20.83
CA GLY A 57 14.03 3.12 -21.37
C GLY A 57 15.08 2.35 -22.19
N LEU A 58 15.23 1.06 -21.95
CA LEU A 58 16.11 0.14 -22.71
C LEU A 58 15.40 -0.54 -23.89
N CYS A 59 14.20 -0.08 -24.26
CA CYS A 59 13.33 -0.73 -25.25
C CYS A 59 12.89 -2.15 -24.86
N LEU A 60 12.87 -2.47 -23.57
CA LEU A 60 12.32 -3.72 -23.05
C LEU A 60 10.87 -3.48 -22.60
N ASP A 61 9.95 -4.21 -23.21
CA ASP A 61 8.54 -4.15 -22.83
C ASP A 61 8.24 -5.19 -21.75
N VAL A 62 7.65 -4.73 -20.65
CA VAL A 62 7.33 -5.55 -19.48
C VAL A 62 5.87 -5.29 -19.12
N GLU A 63 5.06 -6.32 -19.28
CA GLU A 63 3.64 -6.31 -18.97
C GLU A 63 3.32 -7.25 -17.81
N LEU A 64 2.35 -6.86 -16.99
CA LEU A 64 1.90 -7.62 -15.84
C LEU A 64 0.75 -8.54 -16.29
N VAL A 65 1.03 -9.82 -16.45
CA VAL A 65 0.06 -10.80 -16.95
C VAL A 65 -0.77 -11.37 -15.79
N GLY A 66 -2.10 -11.32 -15.89
CA GLY A 66 -3.00 -12.03 -14.97
C GLY A 66 -3.50 -11.25 -13.76
N SER A 67 -3.43 -9.91 -13.77
CA SER A 67 -4.07 -9.08 -12.75
C SER A 67 -5.60 -9.15 -12.89
N LEU A 68 -6.28 -9.83 -11.96
CA LEU A 68 -7.68 -9.55 -11.66
C LEU A 68 -7.68 -8.27 -10.84
N VAL A 69 -7.86 -7.12 -11.49
CA VAL A 69 -8.02 -5.85 -10.77
C VAL A 69 -9.35 -5.93 -10.02
N SER A 70 -9.31 -6.35 -8.76
CA SER A 70 -10.36 -5.97 -7.82
C SER A 70 -10.09 -4.51 -7.50
N GLU A 71 -10.98 -3.63 -7.95
CA GLU A 71 -11.04 -2.25 -7.48
C GLU A 71 -11.13 -2.31 -5.95
N GLU A 72 -10.03 -1.99 -5.26
CA GLU A 72 -10.10 -1.71 -3.83
C GLU A 72 -10.84 -0.38 -3.71
N GLU A 73 -12.14 -0.46 -3.38
CA GLU A 73 -12.92 0.70 -2.96
C GLU A 73 -12.17 1.34 -1.78
N ASP A 74 -11.61 2.54 -2.00
CA ASP A 74 -11.18 3.43 -0.93
C ASP A 74 -12.42 3.85 -0.11
N GLU A 75 -12.92 2.96 0.75
CA GLU A 75 -13.84 3.33 1.84
C GLU A 75 -13.03 4.14 2.87
N ASP A 76 -12.95 5.44 2.65
CA ASP A 76 -12.66 6.45 3.68
C ASP A 76 -13.37 7.77 3.32
N GLU A 77 -14.69 7.72 3.08
CA GLU A 77 -15.54 8.86 3.43
C GLU A 77 -15.82 8.80 4.94
N PRO A 78 -15.51 9.85 5.73
CA PRO A 78 -15.94 9.89 7.11
C PRO A 78 -17.47 9.99 7.13
N LYS A 79 -18.16 8.94 7.61
CA LYS A 79 -19.54 9.05 8.10
C LYS A 79 -19.53 9.91 9.36
N THR A 80 -19.41 11.23 9.19
CA THR A 80 -19.60 12.18 10.29
C THR A 80 -21.06 12.13 10.71
N ALA A 81 -21.25 11.52 11.88
CA ALA A 81 -22.10 11.98 12.97
C ALA A 81 -23.56 12.34 12.65
N VAL A 82 -24.44 11.39 12.98
CA VAL A 82 -25.67 11.54 13.77
C VAL A 82 -26.43 12.87 13.64
N ASP A 83 -27.65 12.75 13.15
CA ASP A 83 -28.75 13.72 13.22
C ASP A 83 -28.78 14.50 14.55
N ILE A 84 -28.41 15.79 14.51
CA ILE A 84 -28.84 16.78 15.50
C ILE A 84 -29.16 18.07 14.73
N ASP A 85 -30.41 18.18 14.27
CA ASP A 85 -31.18 19.44 14.21
C ASP A 85 -32.61 19.16 13.70
N GLN A 86 -33.31 18.26 14.39
CA GLN A 86 -34.76 18.36 14.55
C GLN A 86 -35.04 18.87 15.96
N ILE A 87 -35.17 20.19 16.10
CA ILE A 87 -36.11 20.97 16.94
C ILE A 87 -35.82 22.45 16.73
#